data_AF-A0A963LS76-F1
#
_entry.id   AF-A0A963LS76-F1
#
_cell.length_a   1.000
_cell.length_b   1.000
_cell.length_c   1.000
_cell.angle_alpha   90.00
_cell.angle_beta   90.00
_cell.angle_gamma   90.00
#
_symmetry.space_group_name_H-M   'P 1'
#
loop_
_entity.id
_entity.type
_entity.pdbx_description
1 polymer ?
#
loop_
_entity_poly.entity_id
_entity_poly.type
_entity_poly.pdbx_seq_one_letter_code
_entity_poly.pdbx_strand_id
1 'polypeptide(L)' 'METTLSRRSVVAAAAAASLTAFAGSSFAQEKVKLRLSSPSSATDQRAVALTSVFAPAVADFATFEPHW' A
#
# COMPACT_ATOMS: atom_id res chain seq x y z
N MET A 1 -8.37 39.35 31.66
CA MET A 1 -7.41 38.22 31.68
C MET A 1 -6.65 38.29 30.37
N GLU A 2 -5.43 38.81 30.40
CA GLU A 2 -4.59 38.96 29.21
C GLU A 2 -4.02 37.58 28.84
N THR A 3 -4.49 36.99 27.75
CA THR A 3 -3.94 35.71 27.26
C THR A 3 -2.61 35.97 26.56
N THR A 4 -1.50 35.74 27.25
CA THR A 4 -0.16 35.90 26.70
C THR A 4 0.19 34.72 25.80
N LEU A 5 0.11 34.91 24.48
CA LEU A 5 0.45 33.87 23.51
C LEU A 5 1.97 33.76 23.38
N SER A 6 2.55 32.69 23.92
CA SER A 6 4.00 32.44 23.80
C SER A 6 4.38 32.09 22.37
N ARG A 7 5.42 32.73 21.84
CA ARG A 7 6.01 32.41 20.51
C ARG A 7 6.33 30.93 20.38
N ARG A 8 6.72 30.27 21.48
CA ARG A 8 7.04 28.85 21.52
C ARG A 8 5.81 27.98 21.26
N SER A 9 4.65 28.38 21.78
CA SER A 9 3.36 27.70 21.57
C SER A 9 2.89 27.83 20.12
N VAL A 10 3.11 29.01 19.50
CA VAL A 10 2.79 29.24 18.09
C VAL A 10 3.64 28.37 17.16
N VAL A 11 4.96 28.32 17.41
CA VAL A 11 5.88 27.49 16.61
C VAL A 11 5.57 26.00 16.79
N ALA A 12 5.28 25.55 18.02
CA ALA A 12 4.89 24.17 18.28
C ALA A 12 3.58 23.79 17.57
N ALA A 13 2.57 24.67 17.61
CA ALA A 13 1.31 24.45 16.91
C ALA A 13 1.49 24.41 15.39
N ALA A 14 2.32 25.29 14.82
CA ALA A 14 2.61 25.30 13.39
C ALA A 14 3.35 24.03 12.94
N ALA A 15 4.31 23.54 13.74
CA ALA A 15 5.03 22.30 13.47
C ALA A 15 4.12 21.05 13.58
N ALA A 16 3.22 21.02 14.57
CA ALA A 16 2.24 19.94 14.69
C ALA A 16 1.25 19.94 13.51
N ALA A 17 0.76 21.12 13.11
CA ALA A 17 -0.15 21.27 11.99
C ALA A 17 0.50 20.87 10.66
N SER A 18 1.78 21.21 10.45
CA SER A 18 2.50 20.81 9.22
C SER A 18 2.70 19.30 9.14
N LEU A 19 3.06 18.63 10.25
CA LEU A 19 3.16 17.17 10.28
C LEU A 19 1.84 16.48 9.90
N THR A 20 0.71 16.99 10.37
CA THR A 20 -0.61 16.45 9.99
C THR A 20 -1.01 16.77 8.56
N ALA A 21 -0.57 17.90 8.01
CA ALA A 21 -0.87 18.29 6.63
C ALA A 21 -0.17 17.40 5.59
N PHE A 22 0.99 16.83 5.95
CA PHE A 22 1.72 15.88 5.10
C PHE A 22 1.47 14.41 5.44
N ALA A 23 0.71 14.12 6.51
CA ALA A 23 0.28 12.77 6.88
C ALA A 23 -0.89 12.24 6.02
N GLY A 24 -1.03 12.76 4.78
CA GLY A 24 -2.02 12.28 3.83
C GLY A 24 -1.80 10.81 3.47
N SER A 25 -2.89 10.13 3.11
CA SER A 25 -2.87 8.77 2.58
C SER A 25 -1.88 8.66 1.41
N SER A 26 -0.97 7.68 1.48
CA SER A 26 -0.05 7.36 0.39
C SER A 26 -0.84 7.14 -0.90
N PHE A 27 -0.60 7.96 -1.92
CA PHE A 27 -1.27 7.87 -3.22
C PHE A 27 -0.88 6.63 -4.03
N ALA A 28 -0.01 5.76 -3.51
CA ALA A 28 0.35 4.47 -4.09
C ALA A 28 -0.48 3.33 -3.47
N GLN A 29 -1.81 3.45 -3.52
CA GLN A 29 -2.75 2.48 -2.94
C GLN A 29 -3.06 1.29 -3.88
N GLU A 30 -2.39 1.22 -5.04
CA GLU A 30 -2.55 0.11 -5.97
C GLU A 30 -1.75 -1.11 -5.48
N LYS A 31 -2.39 -2.27 -5.45
CA LYS A 31 -1.74 -3.53 -5.07
C LYS A 31 -0.55 -3.79 -5.99
N VAL A 32 0.51 -4.37 -5.43
CA VAL A 32 1.69 -4.76 -6.20
C VAL A 32 1.27 -5.78 -7.27
N LYS A 33 1.62 -5.52 -8.54
CA LYS A 33 1.32 -6.45 -9.65
C LYS A 33 2.42 -7.49 -9.78
N LEU A 34 2.08 -8.75 -9.49
CA LEU A 34 2.96 -9.90 -9.63
C LEU A 34 2.68 -10.56 -10.99
N ARG A 35 3.43 -10.16 -12.02
CA ARG A 35 3.31 -10.69 -13.38
C ARG A 35 4.20 -11.90 -13.55
N LEU A 36 3.60 -13.04 -13.91
CA LEU A 36 4.33 -14.28 -14.16
C LEU A 36 4.15 -14.70 -15.61
N SER A 37 5.25 -15.07 -16.27
CA SER A 37 5.23 -15.69 -17.60
C SER A 37 5.88 -17.06 -17.49
N SER A 38 5.18 -18.10 -17.94
CA SER A 38 5.66 -19.47 -17.95
C SER A 38 5.10 -20.20 -19.16
N PRO A 39 5.90 -20.99 -19.90
CA PRO A 39 5.43 -21.75 -21.09
C PRO A 39 4.59 -23.00 -20.75
N SER A 40 4.25 -23.19 -19.47
CA SER A 40 3.46 -24.33 -18.99
C SER A 40 1.99 -24.13 -19.27
N SER A 41 1.23 -25.18 -19.61
CA SER A 41 -0.22 -25.06 -19.79
C SER A 41 -0.93 -24.61 -18.50
N ALA A 42 -2.09 -23.97 -18.64
CA ALA A 42 -2.95 -23.58 -17.51
C ALA A 42 -3.43 -24.78 -16.66
N THR A 43 -3.33 -26.00 -17.19
CA THR A 43 -3.68 -27.26 -16.52
C THR A 43 -2.50 -27.93 -15.81
N ASP A 44 -1.26 -27.43 -15.96
CA ASP A 44 -0.12 -27.89 -15.19
C ASP A 44 -0.42 -27.72 -13.69
N GLN A 45 -0.06 -28.71 -12.88
CA GLN A 45 -0.37 -28.72 -11.44
C GLN A 45 0.23 -27.51 -10.71
N ARG A 46 1.37 -26.98 -11.16
CA ARG A 46 1.96 -25.77 -10.59
C ARG A 46 1.17 -24.52 -10.97
N ALA A 47 0.68 -24.43 -12.20
CA ALA A 47 -0.19 -23.34 -12.64
C ALA A 47 -1.51 -23.37 -11.85
N VAL A 48 -2.07 -24.55 -11.63
CA VAL A 48 -3.26 -24.75 -10.79
C VAL A 48 -2.98 -24.32 -9.35
N ALA A 49 -1.87 -24.75 -8.74
CA ALA A 49 -1.51 -24.36 -7.37
C ALA A 49 -1.28 -22.84 -7.24
N LEU A 50 -0.58 -22.22 -8.20
CA LEU A 50 -0.34 -20.79 -8.20
C LEU A 50 -1.64 -19.98 -8.36
N THR A 51 -2.58 -20.49 -9.16
CA THR A 51 -3.87 -19.82 -9.41
C THR A 51 -4.86 -20.04 -8.27
N SER A 52 -4.95 -21.25 -7.71
CA SER A 52 -6.00 -21.63 -6.74
C SER A 52 -5.58 -21.50 -5.28
N VAL A 53 -4.27 -21.47 -4.98
CA VAL A 53 -3.76 -21.39 -3.60
C VAL A 53 -2.96 -20.11 -3.38
N PHE A 54 -1.96 -19.85 -4.21
CA PHE A 54 -1.08 -18.69 -4.04
C PHE A 54 -1.82 -17.37 -4.31
N ALA A 55 -2.55 -17.26 -5.43
CA ALA A 55 -3.24 -16.02 -5.78
C ALA A 55 -4.23 -15.56 -4.69
N PRO A 56 -5.07 -16.44 -4.09
CA PRO A 56 -5.89 -16.05 -2.94
C PRO A 56 -5.06 -15.68 -1.70
N ALA A 57 -3.96 -16.38 -1.43
CA ALA A 57 -3.14 -16.14 -0.24
C ALA A 57 -2.45 -14.76 -0.24
N VAL A 58 -2.20 -14.18 -1.41
CA VAL A 58 -1.57 -12.85 -1.54
C VAL A 58 -2.56 -11.73 -1.91
N ALA A 59 -3.84 -12.07 -2.09
CA ALA A 59 -4.84 -11.17 -2.65
C ALA A 59 -5.05 -9.90 -1.82
N ASP A 60 -4.75 -9.92 -0.51
CA ASP A 60 -4.91 -8.74 0.35
C ASP A 60 -3.95 -7.61 0.02
N PHE A 61 -2.75 -7.92 -0.51
CA PHE A 61 -1.69 -6.94 -0.72
C PHE A 61 -1.11 -6.93 -2.15
N ALA A 62 -1.40 -7.95 -2.96
CA ALA A 62 -0.90 -8.06 -4.33
C ALA A 62 -1.99 -8.52 -5.30
N THR A 63 -1.81 -8.17 -6.57
CA THR A 63 -2.59 -8.68 -7.70
C THR A 63 -1.70 -9.63 -8.49
N PHE A 64 -2.09 -10.90 -8.60
CA PHE A 64 -1.36 -11.90 -9.38
C PHE A 64 -1.89 -11.96 -10.82
N GLU A 65 -1.01 -11.76 -11.80
CA GLU A 65 -1.31 -11.72 -13.23
C GLU A 65 -0.47 -12.80 -13.95
N PRO A 66 -0.93 -14.05 -14.02
CA PRO A 66 -0.20 -15.11 -14.70
C PRO A 66 -0.49 -15.15 -16.21
N HIS A 67 0.54 -15.50 -16.98
CA HIS A 67 0.44 -15.96 -18.36
C HIS A 67 1.08 -17.34 -18.47
N TRP A 68 0.24 -18.31 -18.84
CA TRP A 68 0.57 -19.71 -19.11
C TRP A 68 0.61 -19.95 -20.62
#